data_AF-A0A967PJP2-F1
#
_entry.id   AF-A0A967PJP2-F1
#
_cell.length_a   1.000
_cell.length_b   1.000
_cell.length_c   1.000
_cell.angle_alpha   90.00
_cell.angle_beta   90.00
_cell.angle_gamma   90.00
#
_symmetry.space_group_name_H-M   'P 1'
#
loop_
_entity.id
_entity.type
_entity.pdbx_description
1 polymer ?
#
loop_
_entity_poly.entity_id
_entity_poly.type
_entity_poly.pdbx_seq_one_letter_code
_entity_poly.pdbx_strand_id
1 'polypeptide(L)'
;MYVCGPTVQARPHVGHGRAAVAFDVVRRYLQWLGHEVTYVQNVTDVDDKIIAAAIEQGRDPNEVAEEAAGAFRAAYRRLGI
;
A
#
# COMPACT_ATOMS: atom_id res chain seq x y z
N MET A 1 -7.18 -6.73 -12.61
CA MET A 1 -7.66 -5.76 -11.61
C MET A 1 -6.49 -4.93 -11.13
N TYR A 2 -6.51 -3.63 -11.41
CA TYR A 2 -5.53 -2.68 -10.88
C TYR A 2 -6.16 -1.86 -9.77
N VAL A 3 -5.44 -1.67 -8.67
CA VAL A 3 -5.84 -0.80 -7.56
C VAL A 3 -4.67 0.11 -7.24
N CYS A 4 -4.90 1.42 -7.18
CA CYS A 4 -3.87 2.36 -6.77
C CYS A 4 -3.37 2.01 -5.36
N GLY A 5 -2.06 1.83 -5.23
CA GLY A 5 -1.42 1.61 -3.94
C GLY A 5 -1.07 2.92 -3.23
N PRO A 6 -0.41 2.81 -2.07
CA PRO A 6 -0.10 3.96 -1.24
C PRO A 6 1.08 4.76 -1.80
N THR A 7 1.06 6.06 -1.51
CA THR A 7 2.30 6.84 -1.40
C THR A 7 2.94 6.50 -0.05
N VAL A 8 4.22 6.14 -0.06
CA VAL A 8 4.93 5.62 1.13
C VAL A 8 5.68 6.71 1.88
N GLN A 9 5.01 7.82 2.18
CA GLN A 9 5.60 8.91 2.98
C GLN A 9 5.57 8.64 4.50
N ALA A 10 4.71 7.75 4.97
CA ALA A 10 4.50 7.46 6.39
C ALA A 10 3.83 6.10 6.61
N ARG A 11 3.71 5.68 7.89
CA ARG A 11 3.04 4.43 8.28
C ARG A 11 1.53 4.43 7.90
N PRO A 12 0.95 3.26 7.60
CA PRO A 12 -0.47 3.15 7.24
C PRO A 12 -1.41 3.50 8.39
N HIS A 13 -2.43 4.33 8.12
CA HIS A 13 -3.62 4.50 8.97
C HIS A 13 -4.79 3.59 8.56
N VAL A 14 -5.85 3.55 9.39
CA VAL A 14 -7.05 2.69 9.20
C VAL A 14 -7.73 2.86 7.84
N GLY A 15 -7.74 4.07 7.27
CA GLY A 15 -8.26 4.33 5.93
C GLY A 15 -7.61 3.46 4.83
N HIS A 16 -6.29 3.24 4.90
CA HIS A 16 -5.60 2.36 3.95
C HIS A 16 -6.01 0.90 4.15
N GLY A 17 -6.15 0.47 5.41
CA GLY A 17 -6.62 -0.88 5.73
C GLY A 17 -8.04 -1.13 5.20
N ARG A 18 -8.95 -0.16 5.37
CA ARG A 18 -10.31 -0.24 4.81
C ARG A 18 -10.29 -0.43 3.29
N ALA A 19 -9.51 0.39 2.57
CA ALA A 19 -9.41 0.29 1.11
C ALA A 19 -8.84 -1.08 0.69
N ALA A 20 -7.76 -1.53 1.33
CA ALA A 20 -7.13 -2.80 1.05
C ALA A 20 -8.10 -3.98 1.26
N VAL A 21 -8.83 -4.00 2.39
CA VAL A 21 -9.85 -5.04 2.67
C VAL A 21 -10.98 -5.01 1.66
N ALA A 22 -11.49 -3.82 1.30
CA ALA A 22 -12.59 -3.71 0.35
C ALA A 22 -12.23 -4.31 -1.02
N PHE A 23 -11.04 -4.01 -1.54
CA PHE A 23 -10.59 -4.57 -2.81
C PHE A 23 -10.19 -6.05 -2.70
N ASP A 24 -9.70 -6.50 -1.55
CA ASP A 24 -9.47 -7.93 -1.31
C ASP A 24 -10.79 -8.72 -1.31
N VAL A 25 -11.87 -8.18 -0.75
CA VAL A 25 -13.20 -8.78 -0.83
C VAL A 25 -13.66 -8.89 -2.28
N VAL A 26 -13.50 -7.85 -3.08
CA VAL A 26 -13.83 -7.90 -4.52
C VAL A 26 -13.01 -8.95 -5.24
N ARG A 27 -11.68 -8.99 -5.02
CA ARG A 27 -10.77 -9.99 -5.59
C ARG A 27 -11.22 -11.41 -5.27
N ARG A 28 -11.46 -11.71 -3.99
CA ARG A 28 -11.89 -13.03 -3.52
C ARG A 28 -13.26 -13.40 -4.07
N TYR A 29 -14.18 -12.44 -4.16
CA TYR A 29 -15.51 -12.69 -4.70
C TYR A 29 -15.46 -13.04 -6.20
N LEU A 30 -14.66 -12.33 -6.99
CA LEU A 30 -14.44 -12.65 -8.40
C LEU A 30 -13.80 -14.03 -8.58
N GLN A 31 -12.82 -14.38 -7.73
CA GLN A 31 -12.22 -15.72 -7.74
C GLN A 31 -13.24 -16.80 -7.35
N TRP A 32 -14.09 -16.54 -6.35
CA TRP A 32 -15.16 -17.45 -5.94
C TRP A 32 -16.18 -17.71 -7.06
N LEU A 33 -16.48 -16.70 -7.89
CA LEU A 33 -17.32 -16.83 -9.08
C LEU A 33 -16.66 -17.64 -10.22
N GLY A 34 -15.40 -18.06 -10.06
CA GLY A 34 -14.66 -18.86 -11.05
C GLY A 34 -13.86 -18.05 -12.06
N HIS A 35 -13.68 -16.74 -11.86
CA HIS A 35 -12.83 -15.93 -12.73
C HIS A 35 -11.34 -16.09 -12.38
N GLU A 36 -10.49 -16.13 -13.41
CA GLU A 36 -9.06 -15.91 -13.24
C GLU A 36 -8.80 -14.41 -12.99
N VAL A 37 -8.17 -14.08 -11.86
CA VAL A 37 -7.97 -12.68 -11.46
C VAL A 37 -6.48 -12.38 -11.35
N THR A 38 -5.96 -11.62 -12.31
CA THR A 38 -4.66 -10.93 -12.17
C THR A 38 -4.86 -9.66 -11.35
N TYR A 39 -4.32 -9.62 -10.13
CA TYR A 39 -4.37 -8.46 -9.24
C TYR A 39 -3.03 -7.73 -9.22
N VAL A 40 -3.04 -6.43 -9.52
CA VAL A 40 -1.85 -5.58 -9.56
C VAL A 40 -2.09 -4.34 -8.71
N GLN A 41 -1.13 -4.00 -7.86
CA GLN A 41 -1.13 -2.78 -7.07
C GLN A 41 0.27 -2.17 -7.14
N ASN A 42 0.35 -0.89 -7.47
CA ASN A 42 1.62 -0.17 -7.48
C ASN A 42 2.04 0.22 -6.06
N VAL A 43 3.25 0.74 -5.91
CA VAL A 43 3.65 1.55 -4.76
C VAL A 43 4.15 2.86 -5.33
N THR A 44 3.71 3.98 -4.77
CA THR A 44 4.23 5.30 -5.15
C THR A 44 5.37 5.63 -4.20
N ASP A 45 6.60 5.32 -4.61
CA ASP A 45 7.85 5.46 -3.86
C ASP A 45 8.64 6.72 -4.22
N VAL A 46 8.17 7.48 -5.22
CA VAL A 46 8.69 8.80 -5.59
C VAL A 46 7.51 9.79 -5.67
N ASP A 47 7.47 10.74 -4.74
CA ASP A 47 6.40 11.75 -4.62
C ASP A 47 6.88 12.92 -3.75
N ASP A 48 6.35 14.12 -3.99
CA ASP A 48 6.69 15.33 -3.22
C ASP A 48 6.44 15.16 -1.71
N LYS A 49 5.45 14.35 -1.32
CA LYS A 49 5.17 14.04 0.09
C LYS A 49 6.28 13.24 0.75
N ILE A 50 6.95 12.37 0.00
CA ILE A 50 8.08 11.58 0.51
C ILE A 50 9.28 12.50 0.68
N ILE A 51 9.54 13.39 -0.28
CA ILE A 51 10.60 14.40 -0.20
C ILE A 51 10.39 15.30 1.02
N ALA A 52 9.17 15.82 1.23
CA ALA A 52 8.84 16.64 2.38
C ALA A 52 9.04 15.89 3.71
N ALA A 53 8.54 14.65 3.81
CA ALA A 53 8.70 13.82 5.01
C ALA A 53 10.18 13.49 5.31
N ALA A 54 11.00 13.31 4.28
CA ALA A 54 12.43 13.05 4.41
C ALA A 54 13.19 14.29 4.89
N ILE A 55 12.87 15.48 4.38
CA ILE A 55 13.42 16.76 4.84
C ILE A 55 13.07 16.99 6.32
N GLU A 56 11.81 16.76 6.72
CA GLU A 56 11.38 16.90 8.11
C GLU A 56 12.10 15.94 9.07
N GLN A 57 12.44 14.73 8.60
CA GLN A 57 13.13 13.71 9.39
C GLN A 57 14.66 13.81 9.31
N GLY A 58 15.22 14.60 8.39
CA GLY A 58 16.66 14.65 8.12
C GLY A 58 17.20 13.32 7.58
N ARG A 59 16.43 12.62 6.74
CA ARG A 59 16.75 11.27 6.21
C ARG A 59 16.78 11.26 4.68
N ASP A 60 17.32 10.19 4.09
CA ASP A 60 17.21 9.97 2.64
C ASP A 60 15.75 9.61 2.27
N PRO A 61 15.18 10.17 1.19
CA PRO A 61 13.82 9.85 0.75
C PRO A 61 13.57 8.36 0.49
N ASN A 62 14.57 7.63 -0.02
CA ASN A 62 14.43 6.19 -0.27
C ASN A 62 14.33 5.41 1.04
N GLU A 63 15.07 5.82 2.08
CA GLU A 63 14.97 5.19 3.41
C GLU A 63 13.57 5.38 4.02
N VAL A 64 13.00 6.58 3.88
CA VAL A 64 11.63 6.87 4.35
C VAL A 64 10.61 6.02 3.59
N ALA A 65 10.74 5.97 2.26
CA ALA A 65 9.88 5.18 1.39
C ALA A 65 9.97 3.69 1.71
N GLU A 66 11.17 3.14 1.88
CA GLU A 66 11.39 1.72 2.14
C GLU A 66 10.85 1.30 3.52
N GLU A 67 11.09 2.10 4.56
CA GLU A 67 10.56 1.84 5.90
C GLU A 67 9.02 1.83 5.88
N ALA A 68 8.41 2.86 5.29
CA ALA A 68 6.97 2.96 5.21
C ALA A 68 6.36 1.85 4.34
N ALA A 69 6.96 1.52 3.20
CA ALA A 69 6.56 0.38 2.37
C ALA A 69 6.61 -0.94 3.16
N GLY A 70 7.66 -1.14 3.96
CA GLY A 70 7.77 -2.26 4.89
C GLY A 70 6.61 -2.32 5.89
N ALA A 71 6.25 -1.17 6.47
CA ALA A 71 5.10 -1.05 7.39
C ALA A 71 3.76 -1.37 6.71
N PHE A 72 3.54 -0.91 5.47
CA PHE A 72 2.36 -1.26 4.68
C PHE A 72 2.27 -2.76 4.40
N ARG A 73 3.36 -3.39 3.94
CA ARG A 73 3.42 -4.85 3.71
C ARG A 73 3.11 -5.62 4.99
N ALA A 74 3.68 -5.20 6.13
CA ALA A 74 3.42 -5.82 7.42
C ALA A 74 1.95 -5.68 7.85
N ALA A 75 1.34 -4.50 7.65
CA ALA A 75 -0.05 -4.27 7.96
C ALA A 75 -1.00 -5.12 7.10
N TYR A 76 -0.75 -5.21 5.78
CA TYR A 76 -1.56 -6.03 4.87
C TYR A 76 -1.50 -7.52 5.24
N ARG A 77 -0.29 -8.03 5.55
CA ARG A 77 -0.14 -9.41 6.07
C ARG A 77 -0.95 -9.65 7.34
N ARG A 78 -0.99 -8.70 8.28
CA ARG A 78 -1.78 -8.82 9.52
C ARG A 78 -3.29 -8.77 9.28
N LEU A 79 -3.73 -8.16 8.19
CA LEU A 79 -5.13 -8.14 7.75
C LEU A 79 -5.50 -9.37 6.90
N GLY A 80 -4.54 -10.26 6.63
CA GLY A 80 -4.77 -11.45 5.80
C GLY A 80 -4.93 -11.15 4.31
N ILE A 81 -4.40 -10.01 3.85
CA ILE A 81 -4.41 -9.56 2.45
C ILE A 81 -3.13 -10.03 1.75
#